data_AF-A0A7C6W449-F1
#
_entry.id   AF-A0A7C6W449-F1
#
_cell.length_a   1.000
_cell.length_b   1.000
_cell.length_c   1.000
_cell.angle_alpha   90.00
_cell.angle_beta   90.00
_cell.angle_gamma   90.00
#
_symmetry.space_group_name_H-M   'P 1'
#
loop_
_entity.id
_entity.type
_entity.pdbx_description
1 polymer ?
#
loop_
_entity_poly.entity_id
_entity_poly.type
_entity_poly.pdbx_seq_one_letter_code
_entity_poly.pdbx_strand_id
1 'polypeptide(L)'
;MSENKVIPFNQKKFTQSSEKKWGKAVIDLGFSIIPSLLLRAQQRLGLNPTQLAVLLQLADYWWDEARKPYPSKAALSERLGLSPRQIQRYIAELEQAGLVKREERIAAHRGKLSNIYDLSGLVEKLKKLEPEFREVEEENRSRRRQVSRRGGLKVTKKE
;
A
#
# COMPACT_ATOMS: atom_id res chain seq x y z
N MET A 1 12.31 -32.26 2.84
CA MET A 1 12.48 -31.04 2.03
C MET A 1 11.16 -30.82 1.32
N SER A 2 10.34 -29.86 1.78
CA SER A 2 8.99 -29.63 1.26
C SER A 2 9.06 -28.81 -0.03
N GLU A 3 8.58 -29.40 -1.13
CA GLU A 3 8.51 -28.74 -2.44
C GLU A 3 7.63 -27.49 -2.39
N ASN A 4 8.24 -26.35 -2.74
CA ASN A 4 7.56 -25.08 -2.83
C ASN A 4 6.71 -25.06 -4.11
N LYS A 5 5.41 -25.33 -3.97
CA LYS A 5 4.44 -25.25 -5.07
C LYS A 5 4.23 -23.78 -5.46
N VAL A 6 5.02 -23.30 -6.42
CA VAL A 6 4.85 -21.98 -7.02
C VAL A 6 3.52 -21.95 -7.78
N ILE A 7 2.52 -21.26 -7.22
CA ILE A 7 1.24 -21.03 -7.90
C ILE A 7 1.48 -19.89 -8.91
N PRO A 8 1.32 -20.11 -10.23
CA PRO A 8 1.51 -19.05 -11.20
C PRO A 8 0.44 -17.96 -11.01
N PHE A 9 0.89 -16.73 -10.72
CA PHE A 9 0.02 -15.56 -10.65
C PHE A 9 -0.52 -15.27 -12.06
N ASN A 10 -1.85 -15.28 -12.24
CA ASN A 10 -2.48 -15.09 -13.54
C ASN A 10 -2.46 -13.60 -13.95
N GLN A 11 -1.29 -13.10 -14.37
CA GLN A 11 -1.04 -11.71 -14.78
C GLN A 11 -1.94 -11.26 -15.95
N LYS A 12 -2.29 -12.16 -16.88
CA LYS A 12 -3.03 -11.82 -18.11
C LYS A 12 -4.43 -11.24 -17.88
N LYS A 13 -5.16 -11.68 -16.84
CA LYS A 13 -6.55 -11.23 -16.60
C LYS A 13 -6.64 -9.85 -15.95
N PHE A 14 -5.66 -9.47 -15.12
CA PHE A 14 -5.71 -8.19 -14.41
C PHE A 14 -5.43 -7.02 -15.35
N THR A 15 -4.45 -7.16 -16.25
CA THR A 15 -4.10 -6.13 -17.24
C THR A 15 -5.28 -5.78 -18.13
N GLN A 16 -6.05 -6.75 -18.63
CA GLN A 16 -7.21 -6.45 -19.49
C GLN A 16 -8.33 -5.63 -18.82
N SER A 17 -8.64 -5.89 -17.55
CA SER A 17 -9.67 -5.13 -16.84
C SER A 17 -9.20 -3.69 -16.55
N SER A 18 -7.94 -3.57 -16.12
CA SER A 18 -7.31 -2.27 -15.84
C SER A 18 -7.12 -1.44 -17.11
N GLU A 19 -6.73 -2.06 -18.22
CA GLU A 19 -6.64 -1.43 -19.55
C GLU A 19 -8.02 -0.97 -20.03
N LYS A 20 -9.09 -1.74 -19.82
CA LYS A 20 -10.46 -1.30 -20.14
C LYS A 20 -10.89 -0.09 -19.31
N LYS A 21 -10.43 0.00 -18.06
CA LYS A 21 -10.80 1.09 -17.15
C LYS A 21 -10.03 2.38 -17.45
N TRP A 22 -8.72 2.28 -17.67
CA TRP A 22 -7.82 3.44 -17.72
C TRP A 22 -7.20 3.70 -19.09
N GLY A 23 -7.39 2.77 -20.04
CA GLY A 23 -6.76 2.80 -21.35
C GLY A 23 -5.38 2.14 -21.33
N LYS A 24 -5.03 1.48 -22.44
CA LYS A 24 -3.76 0.79 -22.62
C LYS A 24 -2.56 1.72 -22.46
N ALA A 25 -2.58 2.86 -23.14
CA ALA A 25 -1.49 3.82 -23.10
C ALA A 25 -1.15 4.32 -21.68
N VAL A 26 -2.14 4.40 -20.79
CA VAL A 26 -1.94 4.81 -19.39
C VAL A 26 -1.30 3.67 -18.59
N ILE A 27 -1.83 2.44 -18.71
CA ILE A 27 -1.30 1.28 -17.99
C ILE A 27 0.13 0.92 -18.43
N ASP A 28 0.45 1.13 -19.71
CA ASP A 28 1.77 0.86 -20.27
C ASP A 28 2.88 1.78 -19.70
N LEU A 29 2.53 2.95 -19.13
CA LEU A 29 3.47 3.83 -18.40
C LEU A 29 3.81 3.31 -17.00
N GLY A 30 3.16 2.25 -16.53
CA GLY A 30 3.37 1.64 -15.23
C GLY A 30 2.25 1.93 -14.24
N PHE A 31 2.15 1.06 -13.23
CA PHE A 31 1.22 1.21 -12.12
C PHE A 31 1.80 0.54 -10.87
N SER A 32 1.38 1.02 -9.71
CA SER A 32 1.71 0.41 -8.41
C SER A 32 0.54 -0.40 -7.87
N ILE A 33 0.84 -1.58 -7.31
CA ILE A 33 -0.15 -2.39 -6.59
C ILE A 33 -0.23 -1.89 -5.16
N ILE A 34 -1.34 -1.22 -4.84
CA ILE A 34 -1.63 -0.75 -3.49
C ILE A 34 -2.74 -1.61 -2.86
N PRO A 35 -2.47 -2.32 -1.76
CA PRO A 35 -3.51 -3.06 -1.05
C PRO A 35 -4.63 -2.11 -0.61
N SER A 36 -5.88 -2.40 -0.96
CA SER A 36 -7.01 -1.56 -0.52
C SER A 36 -7.13 -1.49 1.01
N LEU A 37 -6.61 -2.49 1.72
CA LEU A 37 -6.52 -2.48 3.18
C LEU A 37 -5.73 -1.28 3.70
N LEU A 38 -4.67 -0.83 3.01
CA LEU A 38 -3.92 0.38 3.39
C LEU A 38 -4.82 1.61 3.41
N LEU A 39 -5.60 1.79 2.34
CA LEU A 39 -6.50 2.94 2.20
C LEU A 39 -7.64 2.88 3.24
N ARG A 40 -8.18 1.69 3.48
CA ARG A 40 -9.26 1.48 4.45
C ARG A 40 -8.80 1.61 5.90
N ALA A 41 -7.57 1.22 6.20
CA ALA A 41 -6.98 1.25 7.52
C ALA A 41 -6.17 2.53 7.81
N GLN A 42 -6.20 3.53 6.92
CA GLN A 42 -5.38 4.75 7.04
C GLN A 42 -5.47 5.38 8.45
N GLN A 43 -6.69 5.57 8.96
CA GLN A 43 -6.91 6.15 10.29
C GLN A 43 -6.37 5.24 11.41
N ARG A 44 -6.56 3.92 11.30
CA ARG A 44 -6.02 2.95 12.26
C ARG A 44 -4.49 2.89 12.26
N LEU A 45 -3.87 3.19 11.13
CA LEU A 45 -2.41 3.31 11.01
C LEU A 45 -1.88 4.66 11.53
N GLY A 46 -2.75 5.59 11.93
CA GLY A 46 -2.39 6.93 12.39
C GLY A 46 -1.89 7.84 11.27
N LEU A 47 -2.24 7.56 10.02
CA LEU A 47 -1.73 8.28 8.87
C LEU A 47 -2.57 9.50 8.54
N ASN A 48 -1.92 10.67 8.51
CA ASN A 48 -2.50 11.84 7.88
C ASN A 48 -2.49 11.70 6.34
N PRO A 49 -3.29 12.50 5.60
CA PRO A 49 -3.37 12.40 4.13
C PRO A 49 -2.02 12.57 3.43
N THR A 50 -1.15 13.45 3.94
CA THR A 50 0.16 13.73 3.34
C THR A 50 1.14 12.58 3.56
N GLN A 51 1.14 11.97 4.75
CA GLN A 51 1.92 10.76 5.05
C GLN A 51 1.48 9.59 4.18
N LEU A 52 0.17 9.42 3.96
CA LEU A 52 -0.34 8.43 3.01
C LEU A 52 0.19 8.72 1.60
N ALA A 53 0.12 9.97 1.13
CA ALA A 53 0.64 10.33 -0.19
C ALA A 53 2.14 10.03 -0.35
N VAL A 54 2.95 10.30 0.69
CA VAL A 54 4.37 9.92 0.71
C VAL A 54 4.54 8.40 0.63
N LEU A 55 3.78 7.62 1.40
CA LEU A 55 3.82 6.15 1.35
C LEU A 55 3.43 5.60 -0.03
N LEU A 56 2.41 6.16 -0.67
CA LEU A 56 1.99 5.75 -2.01
C LEU A 56 3.09 5.99 -3.05
N GLN A 57 3.80 7.13 -2.95
CA GLN A 57 4.96 7.37 -3.81
C GLN A 57 6.09 6.37 -3.54
N LEU A 58 6.40 6.09 -2.27
CA LEU A 58 7.43 5.08 -1.94
C LEU A 58 7.04 3.69 -2.45
N ALA A 59 5.78 3.31 -2.35
CA ALA A 59 5.26 2.04 -2.89
C ALA A 59 5.29 2.00 -4.42
N ASP A 60 5.09 3.12 -5.11
CA ASP A 60 5.25 3.24 -6.57
C ASP A 60 6.70 2.98 -7.00
N TYR A 61 7.68 3.51 -6.26
CA TYR A 61 9.10 3.19 -6.50
C TYR A 61 9.48 1.75 -6.13
N TRP A 62 8.68 1.06 -5.31
CA TRP A 62 8.92 -0.32 -4.88
C TRP A 62 8.24 -1.34 -5.81
N TRP A 63 8.66 -1.36 -7.07
CA TRP A 63 8.06 -2.22 -8.10
C TRP A 63 8.64 -3.64 -8.14
N ASP A 64 9.82 -3.85 -7.56
CA ASP A 64 10.50 -5.14 -7.44
C ASP A 64 10.81 -5.39 -5.95
N GLU A 65 10.35 -6.52 -5.43
CA GLU A 65 10.58 -6.94 -4.04
C GLU A 65 12.08 -6.90 -3.69
N ALA A 66 12.95 -7.30 -4.63
CA ALA A 66 14.40 -7.29 -4.44
C ALA A 66 15.02 -5.89 -4.51
N ARG A 67 14.33 -4.92 -5.12
CA ARG A 67 14.82 -3.55 -5.32
C ARG A 67 14.00 -2.55 -4.52
N LYS A 68 14.38 -2.41 -3.25
CA LYS A 68 13.80 -1.41 -2.34
C LYS A 68 13.81 0.00 -2.98
N PRO A 69 12.79 0.85 -2.74
CA PRO A 69 12.68 2.17 -3.32
C PRO A 69 13.80 3.10 -2.83
N TYR A 70 14.40 3.87 -3.73
CA TYR A 70 15.46 4.84 -3.42
C TYR A 70 15.24 6.23 -4.04
N PRO A 71 14.00 6.78 -4.06
CA PRO A 71 13.77 8.10 -4.61
C PRO A 71 14.54 9.17 -3.82
N SER A 72 15.03 10.18 -4.52
CA SER A 72 15.62 11.34 -3.87
C SER A 72 14.52 12.15 -3.16
N LYS A 73 14.90 12.90 -2.13
CA LYS A 73 13.97 13.84 -1.47
C LYS A 73 13.46 14.92 -2.43
N ALA A 74 14.25 15.28 -3.45
CA ALA A 74 13.86 16.23 -4.49
C ALA A 74 12.77 15.64 -5.40
N ALA A 75 12.90 14.37 -5.82
CA ALA A 75 11.89 13.71 -6.64
C ALA A 75 10.55 13.57 -5.90
N LEU A 76 10.57 13.24 -4.61
CA LEU A 76 9.35 13.21 -3.79
C LEU A 76 8.75 14.61 -3.60
N SER A 77 9.61 15.61 -3.40
CA SER A 77 9.21 17.02 -3.25
C SER A 77 8.49 17.52 -4.50
N GLU A 78 9.04 17.26 -5.68
CA GLU A 78 8.46 17.63 -6.98
C GLU A 78 7.12 16.92 -7.21
N ARG A 79 7.06 15.59 -7.04
CA ARG A 79 5.83 14.81 -7.28
C ARG A 79 4.68 15.19 -6.35
N LEU A 80 4.98 15.58 -5.11
CA LEU A 80 3.97 15.86 -4.09
C LEU A 80 3.68 17.35 -3.90
N GLY A 81 4.44 18.24 -4.56
CA GLY A 81 4.34 19.69 -4.34
C GLY A 81 4.67 20.11 -2.91
N LEU A 82 5.57 19.37 -2.23
CA LEU A 82 5.97 19.62 -0.84
C LEU A 82 7.41 20.12 -0.79
N SER A 83 7.74 20.95 0.21
CA SER A 83 9.14 21.32 0.42
C SER A 83 10.00 20.12 0.83
N PRO A 84 11.32 20.10 0.53
CA PRO A 84 12.22 19.06 0.99
C PRO A 84 12.24 18.88 2.51
N ARG A 85 11.97 19.95 3.27
CA ARG A 85 11.85 19.91 4.74
C ARG A 85 10.60 19.17 5.20
N GLN A 86 9.46 19.38 4.52
CA GLN A 86 8.24 18.62 4.79
C GLN A 86 8.43 17.13 4.49
N ILE A 87 9.05 16.79 3.35
CA ILE A 87 9.36 15.39 3.01
C ILE A 87 10.22 14.74 4.10
N GLN A 88 11.27 15.41 4.57
CA GLN A 88 12.11 14.90 5.67
C GLN A 88 11.31 14.67 6.95
N ARG A 89 10.47 15.63 7.32
CA ARG A 89 9.61 15.52 8.50
C ARG A 89 8.67 14.33 8.39
N TYR A 90 7.95 14.19 7.28
CA TYR A 90 7.00 13.08 7.10
C TYR A 90 7.68 11.72 7.05
N ILE A 91 8.86 11.61 6.42
CA ILE A 91 9.65 10.38 6.47
C ILE A 91 10.02 10.05 7.92
N ALA A 92 10.51 11.02 8.70
CA ALA A 92 10.87 10.80 10.10
C ALA A 92 9.65 10.39 10.96
N GLU A 93 8.48 10.98 10.73
CA GLU A 93 7.24 10.59 11.41
C GLU A 93 6.81 9.16 11.02
N LEU A 94 6.94 8.78 9.74
CA LEU A 94 6.67 7.42 9.27
C LEU A 94 7.66 6.39 9.85
N GLU A 95 8.92 6.79 10.06
CA GLU A 95 9.93 6.00 10.76
C GLU A 95 9.59 5.81 12.24
N GLN A 96 9.20 6.88 12.94
CA GLN A 96 8.74 6.83 14.33
C GLN A 96 7.49 5.94 14.46
N ALA A 97 6.60 5.99 13.48
CA ALA A 97 5.45 5.09 13.41
C ALA A 97 5.84 3.64 13.08
N GLY A 98 7.09 3.33 12.75
CA GLY A 98 7.53 1.98 12.37
C GLY A 98 6.91 1.48 11.06
N LEU A 99 6.51 2.40 10.17
CA LEU A 99 5.94 2.07 8.86
C LEU A 99 7.00 2.05 7.77
N VAL A 100 8.03 2.88 7.92
CA VAL A 100 9.16 3.02 7.00
C VAL A 100 10.44 2.90 7.80
N LYS A 101 11.49 2.37 7.21
CA LYS A 101 12.85 2.48 7.74
C LYS A 101 13.79 2.99 6.67
N ARG A 102 14.58 4.02 6.99
CA ARG A 102 15.57 4.58 6.08
C ARG A 102 16.91 3.87 6.24
N GLU A 103 17.47 3.45 5.13
CA GLU A 103 18.84 2.94 5.04
C GLU A 103 19.69 3.99 4.33
N GLU A 104 20.59 4.62 5.09
CA GLU A 104 21.47 5.64 4.54
C GLU A 104 22.51 5.03 3.61
N ARG A 105 22.74 5.70 2.48
CA ARG A 105 23.73 5.28 1.48
C ARG A 105 24.83 6.31 1.38
N ILE A 106 26.06 5.85 1.55
CA ILE A 106 27.27 6.66 1.44
C ILE A 106 28.06 6.10 0.25
N ALA A 107 28.42 6.97 -0.69
CA ALA A 107 29.27 6.60 -1.80
C ALA A 107 30.73 6.46 -1.37
N ALA A 108 31.55 5.75 -2.15
CA ALA A 108 32.97 5.51 -1.86
C ALA A 108 33.76 6.80 -1.55
N HIS A 109 33.45 7.90 -2.24
CA HIS A 109 34.01 9.24 -2.00
C HIS A 109 33.38 10.03 -0.83
N ARG A 110 32.70 9.36 0.12
CA ARG A 110 31.97 9.95 1.25
C ARG A 110 30.82 10.91 0.92
N GLY A 111 30.45 11.07 -0.35
CA GLY A 111 29.23 11.76 -0.76
C GLY A 111 27.95 11.04 -0.32
N LYS A 112 26.92 11.81 0.08
CA LYS A 112 25.59 11.27 0.44
C LYS A 112 24.81 10.87 -0.81
N LEU A 113 24.34 9.63 -0.88
CA LEU A 113 23.45 9.15 -1.94
C LEU A 113 21.98 9.26 -1.53
N SER A 114 21.05 8.99 -2.45
CA SER A 114 19.65 8.83 -2.07
C SER A 114 19.50 7.62 -1.15
N ASN A 115 18.72 7.82 -0.09
CA ASN A 115 18.48 6.75 0.88
C ASN A 115 17.61 5.66 0.26
N ILE A 116 17.79 4.44 0.74
CA ILE A 116 16.85 3.36 0.53
C ILE A 116 15.75 3.46 1.60
N TYR A 117 14.51 3.17 1.23
CA TYR A 117 13.40 3.07 2.16
C TYR A 117 12.87 1.64 2.19
N ASP A 118 12.72 1.09 3.39
CA ASP A 118 12.18 -0.24 3.64
C ASP A 118 10.74 -0.11 4.17
N LEU A 119 9.80 -0.76 3.49
CA LEU A 119 8.37 -0.73 3.81
C LEU A 119 7.89 -2.03 4.51
N SER A 120 8.80 -2.90 4.94
CA SER A 120 8.46 -4.13 5.69
C SER A 120 7.61 -3.85 6.92
N GLY A 121 7.91 -2.78 7.67
CA GLY A 121 7.13 -2.36 8.83
C GLY A 121 5.67 -2.06 8.50
N LEU A 122 5.40 -1.38 7.36
CA LEU A 122 4.05 -1.19 6.84
C LEU A 122 3.37 -2.53 6.53
N VAL A 123 4.06 -3.45 5.84
CA VAL A 123 3.51 -4.77 5.49
C VAL A 123 3.14 -5.56 6.74
N GLU A 124 3.99 -5.55 7.77
CA GLU A 124 3.72 -6.21 9.05
C GLU A 124 2.49 -5.64 9.74
N LYS A 125 2.34 -4.31 9.78
CA LYS A 125 1.14 -3.69 10.38
C LYS A 125 -0.12 -4.03 9.61
N LEU A 126 -0.08 -4.04 8.29
CA LEU A 126 -1.23 -4.45 7.48
C LEU A 126 -1.60 -5.92 7.73
N LYS A 127 -0.62 -6.83 7.84
CA LYS A 127 -0.87 -8.23 8.19
C LYS A 127 -1.52 -8.38 9.57
N LYS A 128 -1.16 -7.55 10.54
CA LYS A 128 -1.78 -7.56 11.87
C LYS A 128 -3.23 -7.09 11.86
N LEU A 129 -3.57 -6.14 10.99
CA LEU A 129 -4.93 -5.61 10.84
C LEU A 129 -5.83 -6.50 9.97
N GLU A 130 -5.25 -7.32 9.10
CA GLU A 130 -5.97 -8.11 8.11
C GLU A 130 -7.09 -9.00 8.69
N PRO A 131 -6.88 -9.75 9.79
CA PRO A 131 -7.92 -10.63 10.34
C PRO A 131 -9.18 -9.86 10.77
N GLU A 132 -9.01 -8.72 11.44
CA GLU A 132 -10.14 -7.90 11.90
C GLU A 132 -10.98 -7.36 10.72
N PHE A 133 -10.32 -6.95 9.63
CA PHE A 133 -11.03 -6.50 8.43
C PHE A 133 -11.69 -7.65 7.68
N ARG A 134 -11.06 -8.84 7.68
CA ARG A 134 -11.61 -10.04 7.07
C ARG A 134 -12.89 -10.49 7.76
N GLU A 135 -12.90 -10.54 9.09
CA GLU A 135 -14.08 -10.91 9.88
C GLU A 135 -15.28 -10.00 9.53
N VAL A 136 -15.07 -8.68 9.52
CA VAL A 136 -16.13 -7.71 9.16
C VAL A 136 -16.62 -7.90 7.73
N GLU A 137 -15.73 -8.14 6.76
CA GLU A 137 -16.11 -8.40 5.36
C GLU A 137 -16.89 -9.70 5.19
N GLU A 138 -16.53 -10.76 5.93
CA GLU A 138 -17.22 -12.05 5.92
C GLU A 138 -18.62 -11.96 6.56
N GLU A 139 -18.75 -11.26 7.68
CA GLU A 139 -20.03 -10.92 8.29
C GLU A 139 -20.92 -10.09 7.36
N ASN A 140 -20.36 -9.06 6.72
CA ASN A 140 -21.11 -8.23 5.79
C ASN A 140 -21.57 -9.05 4.57
N ARG A 141 -20.73 -9.96 4.07
CA ARG A 141 -21.09 -10.86 2.97
C ARG A 141 -22.19 -11.82 3.37
N SER A 142 -22.11 -12.42 4.56
CA SER A 142 -23.13 -13.34 5.07
C SER A 142 -24.46 -12.62 5.29
N ARG A 143 -24.43 -11.42 5.88
CA ARG A 143 -25.61 -10.55 6.07
C ARG A 143 -26.25 -10.17 4.74
N ARG A 144 -25.46 -9.74 3.75
CA ARG A 144 -25.98 -9.44 2.39
C ARG A 144 -26.66 -10.64 1.74
N ARG A 145 -26.06 -11.83 1.84
CA ARG A 145 -26.65 -13.08 1.33
C ARG A 145 -27.95 -13.44 2.06
N GLN A 146 -27.99 -13.24 3.38
CA GLN A 146 -29.19 -13.48 4.18
C GLN A 146 -30.31 -12.50 3.88
N VAL A 147 -30.03 -11.27 3.45
CA VAL A 147 -31.05 -10.30 3.01
C VAL A 147 -31.56 -10.64 1.61
N SER A 148 -30.70 -11.08 0.69
CA SER A 148 -31.10 -11.36 -0.69
C SER A 148 -31.87 -12.68 -0.87
N ARG A 149 -31.85 -13.60 0.11
CA ARG A 149 -32.57 -14.87 0.03
C ARG A 149 -34.04 -14.71 0.43
N ARG A 150 -34.95 -15.42 -0.26
CA ARG A 150 -36.36 -15.53 0.14
C ARG A 150 -36.46 -16.18 1.52
N GLY A 151 -37.23 -15.59 2.44
CA GLY A 151 -37.29 -16.03 3.85
C GLY A 151 -36.07 -15.64 4.69
N GLY A 152 -35.27 -14.70 4.18
CA GLY A 152 -34.08 -14.15 4.81
C GLY A 152 -34.30 -13.32 6.07
N LEU A 153 -33.24 -12.63 6.51
CA LEU A 153 -33.20 -11.80 7.72
C LEU A 153 -34.44 -10.87 7.78
N LYS A 154 -35.37 -11.15 8.72
CA LYS A 154 -36.44 -10.20 9.06
C LYS A 154 -35.78 -9.11 9.88
N VAL A 155 -35.63 -7.91 9.33
CA VAL A 155 -35.08 -6.77 10.06
C VAL A 155 -35.99 -6.51 11.27
N THR A 156 -35.59 -6.99 12.44
CA THR A 156 -36.15 -6.51 13.70
C THR A 156 -35.62 -5.11 13.90
N LYS A 157 -36.49 -4.10 13.72
CA LYS A 157 -36.20 -2.72 14.10
C LYS A 157 -35.72 -2.75 15.56
N LYS A 158 -34.46 -2.40 15.80
CA LYS A 158 -34.01 -2.02 17.14
C LYS A 158 -34.32 -0.53 17.30
N GLU A 159 -35.08 -0.24 18.34
CA GLU A 159 -35.41 1.09 18.86
C GLU A 159 -34.16 1.92 19.19
#